data_AF-A0A699KFJ2-F1
#
_entry.id   AF-A0A699KFJ2-F1
#
_cell.length_a   1.000
_cell.length_b   1.000
_cell.length_c   1.000
_cell.angle_alpha   90.00
_cell.angle_beta   90.00
_cell.angle_gamma   90.00
#
_symmetry.space_group_name_H-M   'P 1'
#
loop_
_entity.id
_entity.type
_entity.pdbx_description
1 polymer ?
#
loop_
_entity_poly.entity_id
_entity_poly.type
_entity_poly.pdbx_seq_one_letter_code
_entity_poly.pdbx_strand_id
1 'polypeptide(L)'
;MLFTDGSLCVDGSGAGLILTNPDGVEFTYALRFQFAASNNAAEYEALIAGLRIATQMGVKNIQANVDSKLVANQVLGTYVAKEDNMTKYLEIAKCLVSGFKIFSISQVPRSKNKKADALSKIASTSFAHLSKQVLVEVLQTKSITGKEVTAVIEKEGPTWMMELVNYLKEGTFPADEKEARKIRLKARQYELMEGILYK
;
A
#
# COMPACT_ATOMS: atom_id res chain seq x y z
N MET A 1 -3.36 -5.91 11.55
CA MET A 1 -4.17 -4.69 11.39
C MET A 1 -3.55 -3.82 10.32
N LEU A 2 -4.35 -3.18 9.48
CA LEU A 2 -3.92 -2.23 8.45
C LEU A 2 -4.47 -0.84 8.81
N PHE A 3 -3.62 0.18 8.71
CA PHE A 3 -4.00 1.59 8.76
C PHE A 3 -3.58 2.24 7.46
N THR A 4 -4.48 3.01 6.83
CA THR A 4 -4.17 3.71 5.58
C THR A 4 -4.64 5.16 5.64
N ASP A 5 -3.95 6.02 4.92
CA ASP A 5 -4.31 7.42 4.75
C ASP A 5 -3.82 7.93 3.38
N GLY A 6 -4.67 8.66 2.68
CA GLY A 6 -4.34 9.34 1.43
C GLY A 6 -4.14 10.85 1.63
N SER A 7 -3.10 11.41 1.04
CA SER A 7 -2.83 12.86 1.07
C SER A 7 -2.73 13.45 -0.32
N LEU A 8 -3.20 14.69 -0.44
CA LEU A 8 -2.98 15.58 -1.57
C LEU A 8 -2.41 16.90 -1.03
N CYS A 9 -1.33 17.36 -1.64
CA CYS A 9 -0.71 18.66 -1.38
C CYS A 9 -0.35 19.34 -2.69
N VAL A 10 0.14 20.58 -2.61
CA VAL A 10 0.56 21.37 -3.79
C VAL A 10 1.65 20.66 -4.62
N ASP A 11 2.50 19.89 -3.97
CA ASP A 11 3.63 19.18 -4.59
C ASP A 11 3.25 17.81 -5.19
N GLY A 12 2.01 17.34 -4.97
CA GLY A 12 1.55 16.04 -5.44
C GLY A 12 0.67 15.29 -4.43
N SER A 13 0.52 13.99 -4.65
CA SER A 13 -0.31 13.12 -3.81
C SER A 13 0.47 11.88 -3.37
N GLY A 14 0.00 11.23 -2.31
CA GLY A 14 0.62 10.04 -1.79
C GLY A 14 -0.24 9.32 -0.76
N ALA A 15 0.27 8.20 -0.27
CA ALA A 15 -0.38 7.37 0.71
C ALA A 15 0.58 6.97 1.83
N GLY A 16 0.04 6.84 3.03
CA GLY A 16 0.70 6.29 4.20
C GLY A 16 0.01 5.02 4.62
N LEU A 17 0.79 3.97 4.92
CA LEU A 17 0.27 2.66 5.30
C LEU A 17 1.03 2.11 6.49
N ILE A 18 0.31 1.41 7.36
CA ILE A 18 0.90 0.69 8.49
C ILE A 18 0.24 -0.67 8.59
N LEU A 19 1.04 -1.72 8.50
CA LEU A 19 0.62 -3.08 8.79
C LEU A 19 1.21 -3.51 10.12
N THR A 20 0.36 -3.91 11.06
CA THR A 20 0.78 -4.44 12.36
C THR A 20 0.41 -5.91 12.45
N ASN A 21 1.38 -6.77 12.74
CA ASN A 21 1.12 -8.19 12.98
C ASN A 21 0.54 -8.43 14.40
N PRO A 22 0.11 -9.66 14.74
CA PRO A 22 -0.40 -9.97 16.09
C PRO A 22 0.62 -9.75 17.22
N ASP A 23 1.91 -9.88 16.93
CA ASP A 23 3.01 -9.67 17.91
C ASP A 23 3.34 -8.19 18.13
N GLY A 24 2.66 -7.28 17.43
CA GLY A 24 2.85 -5.83 17.54
C GLY A 24 3.95 -5.26 16.66
N VAL A 25 4.56 -6.06 15.77
CA VAL A 25 5.54 -5.61 14.78
C VAL A 25 4.85 -4.75 13.73
N GLU A 26 5.33 -3.52 13.54
CA GLU A 26 4.80 -2.57 12.56
C GLU A 26 5.67 -2.51 11.28
N PHE A 27 5.02 -2.63 10.13
CA PHE A 27 5.56 -2.39 8.80
C PHE A 27 4.96 -1.09 8.26
N THR A 28 5.78 -0.06 8.07
CA THR A 28 5.34 1.28 7.65
C THR A 28 5.74 1.58 6.22
N TYR A 29 4.82 2.12 5.43
CA TYR A 29 5.05 2.48 4.03
C TYR A 29 4.61 3.92 3.76
N ALA A 30 5.40 4.61 2.95
CA ALA A 30 5.05 5.89 2.35
C ALA A 30 5.14 5.74 0.83
N LEU A 31 4.04 6.05 0.13
CA LEU A 31 3.88 5.83 -1.30
C LEU A 31 3.60 7.16 -1.99
N ARG A 32 4.49 7.64 -2.85
CA ARG A 32 4.25 8.83 -3.67
C ARG A 32 3.50 8.43 -4.94
N PHE A 33 2.50 9.21 -5.32
CA PHE A 33 1.82 9.04 -6.60
C PHE A 33 2.45 9.96 -7.65
N GLN A 34 2.82 9.41 -8.81
CA GLN A 34 3.28 10.18 -9.97
C GLN A 34 2.14 10.63 -10.90
N PHE A 35 0.91 10.52 -10.41
CA PHE A 35 -0.29 10.99 -11.07
C PHE A 35 -1.07 11.96 -10.18
N ALA A 36 -1.88 12.81 -10.80
CA ALA A 36 -2.79 13.67 -10.07
C ALA A 36 -3.96 12.87 -9.49
N ALA A 37 -4.17 12.94 -8.18
CA ALA A 37 -5.29 12.34 -7.47
C ALA A 37 -6.10 13.43 -6.73
N SER A 38 -7.42 13.27 -6.65
CA SER A 38 -8.22 14.02 -5.68
C SER A 38 -8.02 13.44 -4.28
N ASN A 39 -8.46 14.13 -3.22
CA ASN A 39 -8.41 13.58 -1.86
C ASN A 39 -9.05 12.19 -1.79
N ASN A 40 -10.28 12.05 -2.30
CA ASN A 40 -11.00 10.77 -2.26
C ASN A 40 -10.27 9.68 -3.08
N ALA A 41 -9.68 10.05 -4.22
CA ALA A 41 -8.89 9.10 -5.01
C ALA A 41 -7.62 8.69 -4.25
N ALA A 42 -6.94 9.61 -3.57
CA ALA A 42 -5.75 9.30 -2.79
C ALA A 42 -6.05 8.34 -1.63
N GLU A 43 -7.19 8.52 -0.95
CA GLU A 43 -7.66 7.62 0.11
C GLU A 43 -7.94 6.22 -0.42
N TYR A 44 -8.58 6.13 -1.59
CA TYR A 44 -8.83 4.85 -2.25
C TYR A 44 -7.55 4.15 -2.71
N GLU A 45 -6.61 4.89 -3.32
CA GLU A 45 -5.31 4.36 -3.72
C GLU A 45 -4.52 3.88 -2.49
N ALA A 46 -4.58 4.61 -1.37
CA ALA A 46 -3.98 4.19 -0.10
C ALA A 46 -4.56 2.84 0.36
N LEU A 47 -5.89 2.73 0.44
CA LEU A 47 -6.53 1.47 0.84
C LEU A 47 -6.16 0.32 -0.10
N ILE A 48 -6.25 0.53 -1.41
CA ILE A 48 -5.96 -0.49 -2.42
C ILE A 48 -4.50 -0.94 -2.35
N ALA A 49 -3.56 0.00 -2.23
CA ALA A 49 -2.14 -0.33 -2.07
C ALA A 49 -1.90 -1.14 -0.78
N GLY A 50 -2.50 -0.73 0.33
CA GLY A 50 -2.42 -1.47 1.59
C GLY A 50 -2.97 -2.90 1.49
N LEU A 51 -4.11 -3.09 0.83
CA LEU A 51 -4.69 -4.41 0.59
C LEU A 51 -3.81 -5.27 -0.32
N ARG A 52 -3.27 -4.71 -1.41
CA ARG A 52 -2.34 -5.43 -2.30
C ARG A 52 -1.09 -5.90 -1.56
N ILE A 53 -0.47 -5.02 -0.76
CA ILE A 53 0.71 -5.35 0.05
C ILE A 53 0.36 -6.48 1.03
N ALA A 54 -0.77 -6.39 1.73
CA ALA A 54 -1.19 -7.43 2.66
C ALA A 54 -1.43 -8.79 1.97
N THR A 55 -2.04 -8.79 0.78
CA THR A 55 -2.20 -10.00 -0.04
C THR A 55 -0.84 -10.59 -0.44
N GLN A 56 0.11 -9.75 -0.87
CA GLN A 56 1.47 -10.17 -1.23
C GLN A 56 2.23 -10.76 -0.03
N MET A 57 1.99 -10.25 1.18
CA MET A 57 2.54 -10.79 2.43
C MET A 57 1.84 -12.09 2.89
N GLY A 58 0.89 -12.62 2.12
CA GLY A 58 0.17 -13.85 2.45
C GLY A 58 -0.85 -13.71 3.57
N VAL A 59 -1.20 -12.47 3.97
CA VAL A 59 -2.17 -12.21 5.04
C VAL A 59 -3.53 -12.79 4.65
N LYS A 60 -4.12 -13.59 5.55
CA LYS A 60 -5.45 -14.18 5.34
C LYS A 60 -6.56 -13.46 6.09
N ASN A 61 -6.23 -12.82 7.21
CA ASN A 61 -7.17 -12.12 8.07
C ASN A 61 -6.70 -10.67 8.24
N ILE A 62 -7.54 -9.72 7.87
CA ILE A 62 -7.17 -8.30 7.91
C ILE A 62 -8.32 -7.44 8.46
N GLN A 63 -7.94 -6.51 9.33
CA GLN A 63 -8.79 -5.41 9.77
C GLN A 63 -8.17 -4.13 9.23
N ALA A 64 -8.87 -3.47 8.30
CA ALA A 64 -8.49 -2.20 7.72
C ALA A 64 -9.08 -1.04 8.53
N ASN A 65 -8.27 -0.02 8.79
CA ASN A 65 -8.64 1.19 9.49
C ASN A 65 -8.34 2.37 8.59
N VAL A 66 -9.38 3.14 8.26
CA VAL A 66 -9.29 4.33 7.43
C VAL A 66 -9.93 5.48 8.17
N ASP A 67 -9.44 6.71 8.03
CA ASP A 67 -10.09 7.87 8.65
C ASP A 67 -11.19 8.47 7.75
N SER A 68 -11.10 8.23 6.43
CA SER A 68 -12.12 8.57 5.44
C SER A 68 -13.43 7.81 5.64
N LYS A 69 -14.44 8.53 6.14
CA LYS A 69 -15.82 8.04 6.25
C LYS A 69 -16.39 7.57 4.92
N LEU A 70 -16.08 8.26 3.83
CA LEU A 70 -16.60 7.92 2.50
C LEU A 70 -16.11 6.54 2.07
N VAL A 71 -14.78 6.31 2.14
CA VAL A 71 -14.17 5.04 1.72
C VAL A 71 -14.67 3.89 2.59
N ALA A 72 -14.66 4.05 3.91
CA ALA A 72 -15.17 3.01 4.83
C ALA A 72 -16.61 2.63 4.50
N ASN A 73 -17.50 3.61 4.35
CA ASN A 73 -18.93 3.36 4.15
C ASN A 73 -19.25 2.82 2.76
N GLN A 74 -18.52 3.22 1.72
CA GLN A 74 -18.69 2.66 0.37
C GLN A 74 -18.23 1.19 0.33
N VAL A 75 -17.09 0.86 0.94
CA VAL A 75 -16.60 -0.54 1.03
C VAL A 75 -17.55 -1.41 1.85
N LEU A 76 -18.12 -0.87 2.95
CA LEU A 76 -19.18 -1.54 3.74
C LEU A 76 -20.52 -1.65 3.01
N GLY A 77 -20.68 -0.97 1.86
CA GLY A 77 -21.93 -0.97 1.10
C GLY A 77 -23.05 -0.10 1.69
N THR A 78 -22.75 0.70 2.72
CA THR A 78 -23.73 1.64 3.29
C THR A 78 -23.87 2.90 2.44
N TYR A 79 -22.82 3.29 1.71
CA TYR A 79 -22.83 4.40 0.77
C TYR A 79 -22.69 3.91 -0.67
N VAL A 80 -23.34 4.61 -1.60
CA VAL A 80 -23.24 4.33 -3.04
C VAL A 80 -22.14 5.20 -3.66
N ALA A 81 -21.26 4.59 -4.46
CA ALA A 81 -20.35 5.30 -5.34
C ALA A 81 -21.11 5.74 -6.60
N LYS A 82 -21.12 7.05 -6.88
CA LYS A 82 -21.88 7.62 -8.02
C LYS A 82 -21.02 8.01 -9.21
N GLU A 83 -19.79 8.42 -8.97
CA GLU A 83 -18.85 8.81 -10.02
C GLU A 83 -18.16 7.58 -10.59
N ASP A 84 -18.01 7.49 -11.92
CA ASP A 84 -17.39 6.35 -12.61
C ASP A 84 -16.04 5.94 -12.01
N ASN A 85 -15.20 6.92 -11.65
CA ASN A 85 -13.91 6.66 -11.02
C ASN A 85 -14.07 6.03 -9.63
N MET A 86 -15.02 6.49 -8.82
CA MET A 86 -15.28 5.95 -7.49
C MET A 86 -15.88 4.54 -7.57
N THR A 87 -16.71 4.26 -8.57
CA THR A 87 -17.24 2.92 -8.83
C THR A 87 -16.12 1.94 -9.15
N LYS A 88 -15.19 2.32 -10.05
CA LYS A 88 -14.01 1.49 -10.37
C LYS A 88 -13.12 1.24 -9.15
N TYR A 89 -12.89 2.27 -8.33
CA TYR A 89 -12.12 2.09 -7.09
C TYR A 89 -12.81 1.13 -6.13
N LEU A 90 -14.12 1.25 -5.96
CA LEU A 90 -14.91 0.38 -5.10
C LEU A 90 -14.89 -1.08 -5.61
N GLU A 91 -14.98 -1.29 -6.92
CA GLU A 91 -14.88 -2.63 -7.54
C GLU A 91 -13.52 -3.27 -7.28
N ILE A 92 -12.43 -2.55 -7.49
CA ILE A 92 -11.07 -3.04 -7.21
C ILE A 92 -10.91 -3.36 -5.72
N ALA A 93 -11.37 -2.47 -4.83
CA ALA A 93 -11.30 -2.70 -3.40
C ALA A 93 -12.08 -3.96 -2.99
N LYS A 94 -13.31 -4.14 -3.49
CA LYS A 94 -14.13 -5.33 -3.22
C LYS A 94 -13.50 -6.62 -3.78
N CYS A 95 -12.88 -6.55 -4.95
CA CYS A 95 -12.15 -7.67 -5.55
C CYS A 95 -10.94 -8.09 -4.70
N LEU A 96 -10.20 -7.12 -4.14
CA LEU A 96 -9.10 -7.42 -3.23
C LEU A 96 -9.59 -7.99 -1.90
N VAL A 97 -10.69 -7.44 -1.38
CA VAL A 97 -11.32 -7.87 -0.12
C VAL A 97 -11.76 -9.34 -0.19
N SER A 98 -12.29 -9.81 -1.32
CA SER A 98 -12.73 -11.20 -1.48
C SER A 98 -11.59 -12.23 -1.44
N GLY A 99 -10.33 -11.78 -1.56
CA GLY A 99 -9.14 -12.62 -1.40
C GLY A 99 -8.78 -12.95 0.05
N PHE A 100 -9.33 -12.22 1.03
CA PHE A 100 -9.10 -12.48 2.46
C PHE A 100 -10.15 -13.45 3.01
N LYS A 101 -9.71 -14.34 3.93
CA LYS A 101 -10.63 -15.25 4.64
C LYS A 101 -11.53 -14.47 5.61
N ILE A 102 -10.94 -13.51 6.32
CA ILE A 102 -11.64 -12.62 7.23
C ILE A 102 -11.23 -11.19 6.91
N PHE A 103 -12.22 -10.37 6.56
CA PHE A 103 -12.04 -8.96 6.32
C PHE A 103 -12.98 -8.14 7.20
N SER A 104 -12.45 -7.06 7.77
CA SER A 104 -13.26 -6.00 8.36
C SER A 104 -12.65 -4.66 8.01
N ILE A 105 -13.50 -3.64 7.90
CA ILE A 105 -13.07 -2.26 7.75
C ILE A 105 -13.79 -1.39 8.76
N SER A 106 -13.06 -0.50 9.41
CA SER A 106 -13.60 0.46 10.37
C SER A 106 -13.12 1.86 10.06
N GLN A 107 -14.05 2.81 10.16
CA GLN A 107 -13.69 4.21 10.19
C GLN A 107 -13.10 4.55 11.56
N VAL A 108 -11.93 5.18 11.59
CA VAL A 108 -11.27 5.62 12.82
C VAL A 108 -11.13 7.13 12.86
N PRO A 109 -11.22 7.79 14.03
CA PRO A 109 -10.90 9.21 14.13
C PRO A 109 -9.47 9.47 13.66
N ARG A 110 -9.22 10.61 13.01
CA ARG A 110 -7.88 11.02 12.54
C ARG A 110 -6.84 11.04 13.66
N SER A 111 -7.26 11.30 14.90
CA SER A 111 -6.38 11.22 16.08
C SER A 111 -5.79 9.83 16.34
N LYS A 112 -6.45 8.76 15.87
CA LYS A 112 -5.98 7.37 15.92
C LYS A 112 -5.24 6.96 14.64
N ASN A 113 -5.30 7.74 13.55
CA ASN A 113 -4.62 7.48 12.28
C ASN A 113 -3.37 8.34 12.04
N LYS A 114 -2.86 9.04 13.08
CA LYS A 114 -1.79 10.05 12.97
C LYS A 114 -0.53 9.56 12.27
N LYS A 115 -0.14 8.30 12.49
CA LYS A 115 1.08 7.76 11.89
C LYS A 115 0.92 7.58 10.37
N ALA A 116 -0.22 7.06 9.91
CA ALA A 116 -0.50 6.92 8.47
C ALA A 116 -0.66 8.30 7.82
N ASP A 117 -1.32 9.25 8.48
CA ASP A 117 -1.43 10.66 8.06
C ASP A 117 -0.07 11.36 7.93
N ALA A 118 0.87 11.09 8.83
CA ALA A 118 2.22 11.63 8.72
C ALA A 118 2.96 11.04 7.49
N LEU A 119 2.83 9.72 7.27
CA LEU A 119 3.46 9.03 6.14
C LEU A 119 2.88 9.51 4.79
N SER A 120 1.57 9.68 4.69
CA SER A 120 0.90 10.16 3.48
C SER A 120 1.35 11.57 3.12
N LYS A 121 1.47 12.45 4.12
CA LYS A 121 1.99 13.82 3.96
C LYS A 121 3.43 13.82 3.48
N ILE A 122 4.32 13.05 4.11
CA ILE A 122 5.72 12.90 3.68
C ILE A 122 5.79 12.45 2.22
N ALA A 123 4.95 11.50 1.82
CA ALA A 123 4.90 11.00 0.45
C ALA A 123 4.43 12.08 -0.57
N SER A 124 3.49 12.93 -0.16
CA SER A 124 2.89 13.98 -1.01
C SER A 124 3.78 15.23 -1.17
N THR A 125 4.67 15.53 -0.22
CA THR A 125 5.58 16.69 -0.27
C THR A 125 6.79 16.48 -1.18
N SER A 126 7.37 17.54 -1.73
CA SER A 126 8.57 17.46 -2.59
C SER A 126 9.81 16.95 -1.83
N PHE A 127 10.46 15.92 -2.37
CA PHE A 127 11.68 15.31 -1.80
C PHE A 127 12.95 16.15 -1.98
N ALA A 128 12.87 17.29 -2.69
CA ALA A 128 14.02 18.16 -2.95
C ALA A 128 14.70 18.69 -1.67
N HIS A 129 14.01 18.66 -0.53
CA HIS A 129 14.53 19.13 0.76
C HIS A 129 14.80 18.01 1.79
N LEU A 130 14.50 16.74 1.49
CA LEU A 130 14.66 15.65 2.45
C LEU A 130 16.07 15.05 2.38
N SER A 131 16.93 15.52 3.28
CA SER A 131 18.23 14.92 3.52
C SER A 131 18.09 13.60 4.28
N LYS A 132 18.53 12.50 3.66
CA LYS A 132 18.76 11.14 4.19
C LYS A 132 17.52 10.22 4.37
N GLN A 133 17.61 9.07 3.69
CA GLN A 133 17.14 7.74 4.12
C GLN A 133 15.62 7.47 4.29
N VAL A 134 14.72 8.29 3.76
CA VAL A 134 13.30 7.92 3.71
C VAL A 134 13.02 7.11 2.43
N LEU A 135 12.78 5.81 2.57
CA LEU A 135 12.37 4.92 1.48
C LEU A 135 10.90 5.20 1.13
N VAL A 136 10.67 6.06 0.14
CA VAL A 136 9.34 6.29 -0.42
C VAL A 136 9.22 5.53 -1.73
N GLU A 137 8.22 4.66 -1.80
CA GLU A 137 7.91 3.94 -3.04
C GLU A 137 7.04 4.81 -3.93
N VAL A 138 7.09 4.56 -5.22
CA VAL A 138 6.41 5.41 -6.19
C VAL A 138 5.40 4.59 -6.97
N LEU A 139 4.11 4.96 -6.88
CA LEU A 139 3.09 4.44 -7.80
C LEU A 139 3.05 5.32 -9.05
N GLN A 140 3.28 4.67 -10.18
CA GLN A 140 3.36 5.28 -11.50
C GLN A 140 1.98 5.56 -12.10
N THR A 141 1.03 4.66 -11.90
CA THR A 141 -0.28 4.67 -12.55
C THR A 141 -1.40 4.53 -11.52
N LYS A 142 -2.56 5.11 -11.83
CA LYS A 142 -3.78 4.93 -11.03
C LYS A 142 -4.25 3.50 -11.14
N SER A 143 -4.82 2.98 -10.06
CA SER A 143 -5.40 1.64 -10.05
C SER A 143 -6.57 1.49 -11.04
N ILE A 144 -7.25 2.59 -11.39
CA ILE A 144 -8.44 2.59 -12.26
C ILE A 144 -8.17 2.79 -13.77
N THR A 145 -6.90 2.92 -14.18
CA THR A 145 -6.52 3.20 -15.59
C THR A 145 -6.13 1.93 -16.38
N GLY A 146 -6.25 0.74 -15.78
CA GLY A 146 -6.07 -0.54 -16.48
C GLY A 146 -7.31 -0.94 -17.29
N LYS A 147 -7.10 -1.29 -18.58
CA LYS A 147 -8.07 -2.03 -19.42
C LYS A 147 -8.55 -3.29 -18.68
N GLU A 148 -9.82 -3.64 -18.88
CA GLU A 148 -10.50 -4.85 -18.39
C GLU A 148 -9.57 -6.00 -17.99
N VAL A 149 -9.45 -6.27 -16.69
CA VAL A 149 -8.87 -7.53 -16.21
C VAL A 149 -10.01 -8.52 -16.02
N THR A 150 -10.45 -9.09 -17.15
CA THR A 150 -10.77 -10.51 -17.20
C THR A 150 -9.62 -11.25 -16.52
N ALA A 151 -9.93 -12.18 -15.62
CA ALA A 151 -8.96 -12.96 -14.85
C ALA A 151 -7.75 -13.42 -15.69
N VAL A 152 -6.67 -12.66 -15.63
CA VAL A 152 -5.36 -13.05 -16.14
C VAL A 152 -4.38 -12.59 -15.08
N ILE A 153 -3.95 -13.55 -14.27
CA ILE A 153 -2.63 -13.49 -13.65
C ILE A 153 -1.67 -13.32 -14.81
N GLU A 154 -1.13 -12.12 -15.05
CA GLU A 154 0.20 -11.95 -15.65
C GLU A 154 0.71 -10.50 -15.66
N LYS A 155 1.90 -10.37 -15.07
CA LYS A 155 2.95 -9.34 -15.23
C LYS A 155 2.69 -7.92 -14.71
N GLU A 156 2.92 -7.77 -13.40
CA GLU A 156 3.83 -6.70 -12.94
C GLU A 156 5.06 -7.40 -12.34
N GLY A 157 6.27 -6.88 -12.61
CA GLY A 157 7.53 -7.50 -12.19
C GLY A 157 7.64 -7.74 -10.68
N PRO A 158 8.65 -8.51 -10.21
CA PRO A 158 8.82 -8.78 -8.79
C PRO A 158 8.88 -7.46 -8.02
N THR A 159 7.94 -7.24 -7.09
CA THR A 159 8.03 -6.14 -6.13
C THR A 159 9.36 -6.29 -5.37
N TRP A 160 9.97 -5.21 -4.88
CA TRP A 160 11.22 -5.31 -4.11
C TRP A 160 11.12 -6.27 -2.91
N MET A 161 9.91 -6.51 -2.39
CA MET A 161 9.66 -7.55 -1.38
C MET A 161 9.81 -8.96 -1.95
N MET A 162 9.36 -9.23 -3.18
CA MET A 162 9.60 -10.48 -3.89
C MET A 162 11.10 -10.64 -4.19
N GLU A 163 11.78 -9.57 -4.60
CA GLU A 163 13.23 -9.61 -4.79
C GLU A 163 13.99 -9.79 -3.47
N LEU A 164 13.49 -9.25 -2.36
CA LEU A 164 14.07 -9.41 -1.02
C LEU A 164 13.79 -10.81 -0.44
N VAL A 165 12.58 -11.35 -0.62
CA VAL A 165 12.25 -12.76 -0.30
C VAL A 165 13.12 -13.69 -1.14
N ASN A 166 13.22 -13.47 -2.45
CA ASN A 166 14.05 -14.25 -3.35
C ASN A 166 15.53 -14.15 -2.97
N TYR A 167 16.00 -12.97 -2.57
CA TYR A 167 17.36 -12.78 -2.06
C TYR A 167 17.60 -13.56 -0.76
N LEU A 168 16.69 -13.46 0.22
CA LEU A 168 16.82 -14.12 1.51
C LEU A 168 16.59 -15.65 1.43
N LYS A 169 15.83 -16.13 0.44
CA LYS A 169 15.47 -17.55 0.26
C LYS A 169 16.39 -18.30 -0.71
N GLU A 170 16.72 -17.68 -1.84
CA GLU A 170 17.42 -18.32 -2.97
C GLU A 170 18.77 -17.66 -3.31
N GLY A 171 19.12 -16.53 -2.68
CA GLY A 171 20.37 -15.81 -2.93
C GLY A 171 20.43 -15.12 -4.30
N THR A 172 19.29 -14.94 -4.97
CA THR A 172 19.19 -14.36 -6.32
C THR A 172 19.18 -12.83 -6.29
N PHE A 173 19.81 -12.20 -7.28
CA PHE A 173 19.89 -10.74 -7.42
C PHE A 173 19.14 -10.24 -8.66
N PRO A 174 18.57 -9.02 -8.63
CA PRO A 174 18.19 -8.32 -9.84
C PRO A 174 19.40 -8.10 -10.74
N ALA A 175 19.18 -8.07 -12.06
CA ALA A 175 20.25 -7.85 -13.03
C ALA A 175 20.89 -6.44 -12.91
N ASP A 176 20.15 -5.46 -12.38
CA ASP A 176 20.69 -4.12 -12.10
C ASP A 176 21.46 -4.10 -10.77
N GLU A 177 22.74 -3.75 -10.86
CA GLU A 177 23.65 -3.62 -9.72
C GLU A 177 23.18 -2.58 -8.69
N LYS A 178 22.49 -1.51 -9.13
CA LYS A 178 21.92 -0.49 -8.22
C LYS A 178 20.76 -1.05 -7.40
N GLU A 179 19.91 -1.88 -8.00
CA GLU A 179 18.78 -2.54 -7.32
C GLU A 179 19.29 -3.64 -6.39
N ALA A 180 20.26 -4.45 -6.85
CA ALA A 180 20.94 -5.44 -6.02
C ALA A 180 21.57 -4.81 -4.77
N ARG A 181 22.18 -3.62 -4.90
CA ARG A 181 22.76 -2.89 -3.75
C ARG A 181 21.68 -2.41 -2.76
N LYS A 182 20.53 -1.94 -3.26
CA LYS A 182 19.39 -1.55 -2.41
C LYS A 182 18.85 -2.76 -1.64
N ILE A 183 18.72 -3.91 -2.29
CA ILE A 183 18.27 -5.17 -1.66
C ILE A 183 19.26 -5.63 -0.60
N ARG A 184 20.58 -5.62 -0.88
CA ARG A 184 21.60 -6.00 0.12
C ARG A 184 21.57 -5.12 1.36
N LEU A 185 21.33 -3.81 1.19
CA LEU A 185 21.20 -2.89 2.32
C LEU A 185 19.92 -3.18 3.12
N LYS A 186 18.81 -3.47 2.44
CA LYS A 186 17.54 -3.84 3.08
C LYS A 186 17.65 -5.17 3.82
N ALA A 187 18.19 -6.22 3.20
CA ALA A 187 18.29 -7.54 3.78
C ALA A 187 19.09 -7.62 5.09
N ARG A 188 19.97 -6.66 5.37
CA ARG A 188 20.64 -6.56 6.68
C ARG A 188 19.69 -6.23 7.83
N GLN A 189 18.51 -5.71 7.50
CA GLN A 189 17.47 -5.34 8.44
C GLN A 189 16.33 -6.35 8.42
N TYR A 190 16.47 -7.50 7.75
CA TYR A 190 15.39 -8.47 7.68
C TYR A 190 15.92 -9.91 7.71
N GLU A 191 15.19 -10.78 8.39
CA GLU A 191 15.44 -12.21 8.48
C GLU A 191 14.23 -12.96 7.94
N LEU A 192 14.46 -14.01 7.13
CA LEU A 192 13.38 -14.81 6.56
C LEU A 192 13.21 -16.08 7.39
N MET A 193 12.09 -16.24 8.10
CA MET A 193 11.73 -17.49 8.78
C MET A 193 10.43 -18.05 8.20
N GLU A 194 10.44 -19.33 7.81
CA GLU A 194 9.29 -20.04 7.23
C GLU A 194 8.62 -19.34 6.03
N GLY A 195 9.40 -18.57 5.26
CA GLY A 195 8.90 -17.80 4.11
C GLY A 195 8.27 -16.45 4.48
N ILE A 196 8.37 -16.03 5.74
CA ILE A 196 7.87 -14.75 6.26
C ILE A 196 9.07 -13.87 6.61
N LEU A 197 9.03 -12.58 6.21
CA LEU A 197 10.07 -11.61 6.55
C LEU A 197 9.84 -11.03 7.96
N TYR A 198 10.87 -11.16 8.78
CA TYR A 198 11.05 -10.55 10.10
C TYR A 198 12.08 -9.43 9.98
N LYS A 199 12.06 -8.47 10.90
CA LYS A 199 12.99 -7.34 10.91
C LYS A 199 13.97 -7.48 12.05
#